data_AF-A0A832QBV3-F1
#
_entry.id   AF-A0A832QBV3-F1
#
_cell.length_a   1.000
_cell.length_b   1.000
_cell.length_c   1.000
_cell.angle_alpha   90.00
_cell.angle_beta   90.00
_cell.angle_gamma   90.00
#
_symmetry.space_group_name_H-M   'P 1'
#
loop_
_entity.id
_entity.type
_entity.pdbx_description
1 polymer ?
#
loop_
_entity_poly.entity_id
_entity_poly.type
_entity_poly.pdbx_seq_one_letter_code
_entity_poly.pdbx_strand_id
1 'polypeptide(L)' 'MPTPIEFEWLMDAHVQVLRPIQIGNVPGGFHQAVPIGEGNFAGPRLRGSVIPGSADWQL' A
#
# COMPACT_ATOMS: atom_id res chain seq x y z
N MET A 1 4.56 -27.19 20.90
CA MET A 1 3.79 -26.36 19.96
C MET A 1 4.50 -25.01 19.87
N PRO A 2 4.58 -24.36 18.70
CA PRO A 2 5.15 -23.02 18.63
C PRO A 2 4.29 -22.06 19.46
N THR A 3 4.92 -21.06 20.05
CA THR A 3 4.22 -19.97 20.73
C THR A 3 3.27 -19.30 19.74
N PRO A 4 2.00 -19.03 20.13
CA PRO A 4 1.07 -18.31 19.26
C PRO A 4 1.58 -16.92 18.90
N ILE A 5 1.27 -16.48 17.68
CA ILE A 5 1.53 -15.09 17.25
C ILE A 5 0.48 -14.19 17.90
N GLU A 6 0.94 -13.11 18.51
CA GLU A 6 0.10 -12.04 19.02
C GLU A 6 0.12 -10.83 18.07
N PHE A 7 -1.00 -10.13 17.96
CA PHE A 7 -1.15 -8.94 17.13
C PHE A 7 -1.49 -7.73 17.99
N GLU A 8 -0.87 -6.59 17.68
CA GLU A 8 -1.21 -5.28 18.24
C GLU A 8 -1.53 -4.33 17.07
N TRP A 9 -2.58 -3.54 17.19
CA TRP A 9 -2.89 -2.51 16.19
C TRP A 9 -1.82 -1.41 16.23
N LEU A 10 -1.17 -1.17 15.08
CA LEU A 10 -0.09 -0.17 14.96
C LEU A 10 -0.60 1.20 14.54
N MET A 11 -1.35 1.27 13.43
CA MET A 11 -1.83 2.50 12.80
C MET A 11 -2.83 2.18 11.68
N ASP A 12 -3.63 3.19 11.32
CA ASP A 12 -4.40 3.21 10.07
C ASP A 12 -3.74 4.19 9.08
N ALA A 13 -3.71 3.81 7.81
CA ALA A 13 -3.19 4.64 6.72
C ALA A 13 -4.31 4.98 5.72
N HIS A 14 -4.53 6.27 5.50
CA HIS A 14 -5.42 6.79 4.47
C HIS A 14 -4.56 7.32 3.33
N VAL A 15 -4.58 6.62 2.20
CA VAL A 15 -3.67 6.85 1.08
C VAL A 15 -4.46 7.06 -0.20
N GLN A 16 -4.12 8.11 -0.94
CA GLN A 16 -4.69 8.36 -2.26
C GLN A 16 -4.11 7.38 -3.28
N VAL A 17 -4.98 6.64 -3.96
CA VAL A 17 -4.62 5.85 -5.13
C VAL A 17 -4.98 6.63 -6.39
N LEU A 18 -4.00 6.79 -7.27
CA LEU A 18 -4.16 7.53 -8.52
C LEU A 18 -4.63 6.60 -9.65
N ARG A 19 -4.90 7.20 -10.81
CA ARG A 19 -5.34 6.45 -11.99
C ARG A 19 -4.29 5.37 -12.34
N PRO A 20 -4.70 4.10 -12.53
CA PRO A 20 -3.78 3.06 -12.95
C PRO A 20 -3.11 3.35 -14.30
N ILE A 21 -1.84 3.00 -14.39
CA ILE A 21 -1.07 2.95 -15.63
C ILE A 21 -1.09 1.50 -16.09
N GLN A 22 -1.80 1.26 -17.19
CA GLN A 22 -1.93 -0.07 -17.78
C GLN A 22 -0.64 -0.44 -18.52
N ILE A 23 -0.03 -1.55 -18.11
CA ILE A 23 1.15 -2.12 -18.79
C ILE A 23 0.70 -3.12 -19.84
N GLY A 24 -0.32 -3.92 -19.50
CA GLY A 24 -0.96 -4.86 -20.42
C GLY A 24 -0.78 -6.31 -19.99
N ASN A 25 -1.09 -7.21 -20.92
CA ASN A 25 -0.97 -8.65 -20.69
C ASN A 25 0.50 -9.06 -20.63
N VAL A 26 0.87 -9.78 -19.57
CA VAL A 26 2.17 -10.42 -19.37
C VAL A 26 1.96 -11.91 -19.08
N PRO A 27 2.99 -12.77 -19.16
CA PRO A 27 2.87 -14.13 -18.64
C PRO A 27 2.49 -14.09 -17.15
N GLY A 28 1.28 -14.51 -16.81
CA GLY A 28 0.77 -14.56 -15.43
C GLY A 28 -0.44 -13.67 -15.12
N GLY A 29 -0.82 -12.75 -16.01
CA GLY A 29 -1.98 -11.88 -15.77
C GLY A 29 -1.93 -10.55 -16.51
N PHE A 30 -2.75 -9.59 -16.05
CA PHE A 30 -2.78 -8.24 -16.59
C PHE A 30 -2.07 -7.32 -15.62
N HIS A 31 -0.92 -6.80 -16.03
CA HIS A 31 -0.10 -5.98 -15.16
C HIS A 31 -0.51 -4.50 -15.23
N GLN A 32 -0.60 -3.86 -14.08
CA GLN A 32 -0.79 -2.41 -13.96
C GLN A 32 -0.04 -1.84 -12.75
N ALA A 33 0.39 -0.60 -12.87
CA ALA A 33 0.93 0.16 -11.75
C ALA A 33 -0.14 1.16 -11.28
N VAL A 34 -0.43 1.21 -9.98
CA VAL A 34 -1.34 2.18 -9.36
C VAL A 34 -0.50 3.19 -8.58
N PRO A 35 -0.24 4.39 -9.11
CA PRO A 35 0.60 5.36 -8.43
C PRO A 35 -0.02 5.78 -7.09
N ILE A 36 0.84 5.89 -6.08
CA ILE A 36 0.46 6.32 -4.73
C ILE A 36 0.66 7.84 -4.66
N GLY A 37 -0.44 8.54 -4.36
CA GLY A 37 -0.47 9.98 -4.16
C GLY A 37 -0.17 10.38 -2.72
N GLU A 38 -0.80 11.44 -2.26
CA GLU A 38 -0.67 11.92 -0.89
C GLU A 38 -1.48 11.05 0.09
N GLY A 39 -1.28 11.27 1.38
CA GLY A 39 -2.00 10.55 2.41
C GLY A 39 -1.44 10.83 3.79
N ASN A 40 -2.10 10.29 4.81
CA ASN A 40 -1.66 10.36 6.19
C ASN A 40 -1.87 9.03 6.89
N PHE A 41 -1.05 8.77 7.90
CA PHE A 41 -1.23 7.61 8.77
C PHE A 41 -1.11 8.02 10.23
N ALA A 42 -1.84 7.30 11.08
CA ALA A 42 -1.84 7.56 12.52
C ALA A 42 -2.17 6.32 13.33
N GLY A 43 -1.44 6.18 14.44
CA GLY A 43 -1.68 5.22 15.50
C GLY A 43 -1.15 5.73 16.83
N PRO A 44 -1.09 4.90 17.89
CA PRO A 44 -0.77 5.34 19.24
C PRO A 44 0.66 5.88 19.36
N ARG A 45 1.60 5.27 18.61
CA ARG A 45 3.04 5.55 18.68
C ARG A 45 3.66 5.97 17.35
N LEU A 46 2.89 6.06 16.27
CA LEU A 46 3.38 6.35 14.93
C LEU A 46 2.39 7.24 14.18
N ARG A 47 2.88 8.34 13.59
CA ARG A 47 2.08 9.24 12.74
C ARG A 47 2.95 9.93 11.71
N GLY A 48 2.35 10.29 10.59
CA GLY A 48 3.03 11.03 9.53
C GLY A 48 2.20 11.15 8.26
N SER A 49 2.86 11.59 7.19
CA SER A 49 2.28 11.77 5.87
C SER A 49 2.97 10.86 4.85
N VAL A 50 2.23 10.44 3.84
CA VAL A 50 2.77 9.67 2.71
C VAL A 50 3.52 10.62 1.78
N ILE A 51 4.73 10.22 1.38
CA ILE A 51 5.53 10.94 0.39
C ILE A 51 5.20 10.36 -0.99
N PRO A 52 4.67 11.15 -1.93
CA PRO A 52 4.35 10.68 -3.28
C PRO A 52 5.60 10.22 -4.05
N GLY A 53 5.40 9.35 -5.05
CA GLY A 53 6.46 8.91 -5.97
C GLY A 53 6.64 7.39 -6.08
N SER A 54 5.79 6.61 -5.41
CA SER A 54 5.75 5.15 -5.52
C SER A 54 4.48 4.66 -6.24
N ALA A 55 4.37 3.36 -6.42
CA ALA A 55 3.18 2.71 -6.97
C ALA A 55 2.98 1.32 -6.35
N ASP A 56 1.73 0.88 -6.30
CA ASP A 56 1.38 -0.52 -6.13
C ASP A 56 1.45 -1.23 -7.49
N TRP A 57 2.11 -2.38 -7.54
CA TRP A 57 2.32 -3.16 -8.76
C TRP A 57 1.45 -4.40 -8.71
N GLN A 58 0.41 -4.41 -9.53
CA GLN A 58 -0.67 -5.39 -9.50
C GLN A 58 -0.59 -6.32 -10.69
N LEU A 59 -0.93 -7.59 -10.48
CA LEU A 59 -1.01 -8.66 -11.49
C LEU A 59 -2.44 -9.24 -11.56
#